data_AF-A0A7W5QM69-F1
#
_entry.id   AF-A0A7W5QM69-F1
#
_cell.length_a   1.000
_cell.length_b   1.000
_cell.length_c   1.000
_cell.angle_alpha   90.00
_cell.angle_beta   90.00
_cell.angle_gamma   90.00
#
_symmetry.space_group_name_H-M   'P 1'
#
loop_
_entity.id
_entity.type
_entity.pdbx_description
1 polymer ?
#
loop_
_entity_poly.entity_id
_entity_poly.type
_entity_poly.pdbx_seq_one_letter_code
_entity_poly.pdbx_strand_id
1 'polypeptide(L)'
;MHPTVKDISSNGTDTHNFYSGQWWRKFHLPSSEFKDTSDGLQIPLGGEISTASNKSQPGALPLIDSSRSFKVEFQVKLSSNDPDHWPAVWIMPIEHNGAHTDQYPGRPKDYEKWVEIDVDEGGFAKTGTHGVIINWEGKWPGYQRTRIYGPGTSAIPLDRTAWHTFGFSYVANRHKARWWLDGIATPEYDVDWMPSHHYYIIAGAGSHVKNIPYYMYIRNITLYSSRNPA
;
A
#
# COMPACT_ATOMS: atom_id res chain seq x y z
N MET A 1 -9.32 10.79 -4.64
CA MET A 1 -8.19 11.66 -5.05
C MET A 1 -7.63 11.09 -6.34
N HIS A 2 -7.30 11.94 -7.30
CA HIS A 2 -6.84 11.54 -8.64
C HIS A 2 -5.36 11.89 -8.77
N PRO A 3 -4.44 10.92 -8.63
CA PRO A 3 -3.01 11.21 -8.71
C PRO A 3 -2.64 11.76 -10.09
N THR A 4 -1.79 12.79 -10.12
CA THR A 4 -1.19 13.33 -11.34
C THR A 4 0.31 13.51 -11.17
N VAL A 5 1.05 13.67 -12.27
CA VAL A 5 2.49 13.94 -12.22
C VAL A 5 2.81 15.22 -11.43
N LYS A 6 1.94 16.23 -11.49
CA LYS A 6 2.09 17.50 -10.74
C LYS A 6 2.05 17.32 -9.23
N ASP A 7 1.42 16.24 -8.77
CA ASP A 7 1.31 15.93 -7.36
C ASP A 7 2.58 15.27 -6.77
N ILE A 8 3.52 14.85 -7.62
CA ILE A 8 4.68 14.02 -7.24
C ILE A 8 5.92 14.89 -7.03
N SER A 9 6.48 14.88 -5.81
CA SER A 9 7.82 15.36 -5.53
C SER A 9 8.86 14.26 -5.60
N SER A 10 10.03 14.56 -6.16
CA SER A 10 11.20 13.65 -6.16
C SER A 10 12.28 14.04 -5.14
N ASN A 11 12.19 15.23 -4.52
CA ASN A 11 13.20 15.72 -3.57
C ASN A 11 12.88 15.36 -2.12
N GLY A 12 11.61 15.07 -1.81
CA GLY A 12 11.15 14.71 -0.46
C GLY A 12 11.27 15.81 0.59
N THR A 13 11.54 17.06 0.19
CA THR A 13 11.72 18.21 1.11
C THR A 13 10.49 19.10 1.20
N ASP A 14 9.74 19.22 0.10
CA ASP A 14 8.56 20.08 0.05
C ASP A 14 7.29 19.29 0.38
N THR A 15 6.24 19.98 0.82
CA THR A 15 4.94 19.35 1.10
C THR A 15 4.19 19.07 -0.20
N HIS A 16 4.00 17.80 -0.54
CA HIS A 16 3.32 17.34 -1.74
C HIS A 16 2.27 16.26 -1.41
N ASN A 17 1.32 16.07 -2.32
CA ASN A 17 0.34 14.99 -2.21
C ASN A 17 1.02 13.62 -2.33
N PHE A 18 2.00 13.51 -3.23
CA PHE A 18 2.77 12.30 -3.46
C PHE A 18 4.27 12.56 -3.53
N TYR A 19 5.03 11.51 -3.26
CA TYR A 19 6.47 11.46 -3.37
C TYR A 19 6.87 10.24 -4.18
N SER A 20 7.94 10.37 -4.98
CA SER A 20 8.51 9.22 -5.69
C SER A 20 9.27 8.31 -4.71
N GLY A 21 8.87 7.05 -4.65
CA GLY A 21 9.46 6.00 -3.82
C GLY A 21 9.27 6.17 -2.31
N GLN A 22 10.05 5.39 -1.56
CA GLN A 22 9.85 5.14 -0.12
C GLN A 22 11.17 5.28 0.65
N TRP A 23 11.11 5.51 1.96
CA TRP A 23 12.29 5.88 2.74
C TRP A 23 13.40 4.82 2.79
N TRP A 24 13.07 3.53 2.61
CA TRP A 24 14.06 2.45 2.58
C TRP A 24 14.62 2.15 1.19
N ARG A 25 14.09 2.80 0.14
CA ARG A 25 14.61 2.64 -1.22
C ARG A 25 15.84 3.53 -1.40
N LYS A 26 16.90 2.96 -1.98
CA LYS A 26 18.11 3.72 -2.34
C LYS A 26 17.93 4.59 -3.58
N PHE A 27 17.03 4.18 -4.47
CA PHE A 27 16.80 4.81 -5.76
C PHE A 27 15.33 5.18 -5.90
N HIS A 28 15.10 6.39 -6.41
CA HIS A 28 13.78 6.95 -6.67
C HIS A 28 13.76 7.43 -8.10
N LEU A 29 12.71 7.11 -8.86
CA LEU A 29 12.55 7.65 -10.20
C LEU A 29 12.31 9.17 -10.12
N PRO A 30 12.91 9.98 -11.01
CA PRO A 30 12.52 11.37 -11.11
C PRO A 30 11.07 11.48 -11.60
N SER A 31 10.37 12.54 -11.20
CA SER A 31 8.96 12.76 -11.54
C SER A 31 8.70 12.79 -13.06
N SER A 32 9.73 13.08 -13.86
CA SER A 32 9.70 13.05 -15.33
C SER A 32 9.47 11.67 -15.94
N GLU A 33 9.70 10.58 -15.19
CA GLU A 33 9.44 9.21 -15.66
C GLU A 33 7.97 8.81 -15.55
N PHE A 34 7.20 9.52 -14.72
CA PHE A 34 5.76 9.34 -14.60
C PHE A 34 5.04 10.13 -15.68
N LYS A 35 3.84 9.69 -16.09
CA LYS A 35 3.05 10.38 -17.12
C LYS A 35 1.59 10.48 -16.75
N ASP A 36 1.00 11.64 -16.98
CA ASP A 36 -0.45 11.77 -17.00
C ASP A 36 -0.97 11.25 -18.35
N THR A 37 -1.93 10.34 -18.31
CA THR A 37 -2.58 9.77 -19.50
C THR A 37 -4.10 9.91 -19.40
N SER A 38 -4.83 9.62 -20.48
CA SER A 38 -6.29 9.51 -20.42
C SER A 38 -6.78 8.44 -19.43
N ASP A 39 -5.91 7.51 -19.07
CA ASP A 39 -6.14 6.44 -18.12
C ASP A 39 -5.69 6.78 -16.68
N GLY A 40 -5.29 8.03 -16.41
CA GLY A 40 -4.74 8.45 -15.11
C GLY A 40 -3.22 8.41 -15.07
N LEU A 41 -2.67 8.39 -13.86
CA LEU A 41 -1.22 8.40 -13.64
C LEU A 41 -0.61 7.07 -14.06
N GLN A 42 0.29 7.12 -15.02
CA GLN A 42 1.11 6.00 -15.49
C GLN A 42 2.39 5.93 -14.65
N ILE A 43 2.58 4.80 -13.98
CA ILE A 43 3.74 4.44 -13.17
C ILE A 43 4.55 3.39 -13.96
N PRO A 44 5.79 3.68 -14.37
CA PRO A 44 6.64 2.72 -15.06
C PRO A 44 7.18 1.65 -14.09
N LEU A 45 7.61 0.51 -14.63
CA LEU A 45 8.36 -0.50 -13.86
C LEU A 45 9.51 0.14 -13.05
N GLY A 46 9.60 -0.23 -11.77
CA GLY A 46 10.53 0.32 -10.78
C GLY A 46 10.04 1.63 -10.15
N GLY A 47 8.93 2.19 -10.63
CA GLY A 47 8.30 3.39 -10.09
C GLY A 47 7.37 3.07 -8.93
N GLU A 48 7.38 3.96 -7.94
CA GLU A 48 6.53 3.90 -6.76
C GLU A 48 6.12 5.33 -6.41
N ILE A 49 4.90 5.53 -5.91
CA ILE A 49 4.44 6.77 -5.29
C ILE A 49 4.00 6.50 -3.85
N SER A 50 4.22 7.46 -2.98
CA SER A 50 3.87 7.39 -1.56
C SER A 50 3.28 8.72 -1.08
N THR A 51 2.32 8.71 -0.16
CA THR A 51 1.80 9.93 0.48
C THR A 51 2.67 10.42 1.65
N ALA A 52 3.71 9.65 2.02
CA ALA A 52 4.79 10.08 2.88
C ALA A 52 6.10 10.25 2.08
N SER A 53 6.93 11.19 2.50
CA SER A 53 8.20 11.46 1.83
C SER A 53 9.20 10.32 2.02
N ASN A 54 10.22 10.27 1.17
CA ASN A 54 11.37 9.37 1.34
C ASN A 54 12.23 9.69 2.58
N LYS A 55 11.87 10.72 3.36
CA LYS A 55 12.45 11.02 4.68
C LYS A 55 11.52 10.63 5.83
N SER A 56 10.52 9.79 5.54
CA SER A 56 9.49 9.35 6.50
C SER A 56 8.73 10.51 7.13
N GLN A 57 8.47 11.58 6.37
CA GLN A 57 7.67 12.71 6.82
C GLN A 57 6.27 12.66 6.19
N PRO A 58 5.22 13.06 6.93
CA PRO A 58 3.89 13.23 6.35
C PRO A 58 3.90 14.22 5.17
N GLY A 59 3.10 13.93 4.15
CA GLY A 59 2.85 14.82 3.02
C GLY A 59 1.69 15.80 3.26
N ALA A 60 1.15 16.33 2.15
CA ALA A 60 -0.02 17.20 2.18
C ALA A 60 -1.32 16.46 2.56
N LEU A 61 -1.34 15.14 2.35
CA LEU A 61 -2.50 14.30 2.63
C LEU A 61 -2.43 13.74 4.05
N PRO A 62 -3.57 13.67 4.76
CA PRO A 62 -3.58 13.17 6.13
C PRO A 62 -3.22 11.68 6.16
N LEU A 63 -2.49 11.29 7.19
CA LEU A 63 -2.27 9.88 7.52
C LEU A 63 -3.58 9.21 7.94
N ILE A 64 -3.66 7.90 7.74
CA ILE A 64 -4.77 7.06 8.15
C ILE A 64 -4.56 6.66 9.62
N ASP A 65 -5.35 7.24 10.50
CA ASP A 65 -5.37 6.92 11.93
C ASP A 65 -6.13 5.60 12.18
N SER A 66 -5.40 4.54 12.54
CA SER A 66 -5.98 3.22 12.84
C SER A 66 -6.65 3.10 14.21
N SER A 67 -6.64 4.15 15.04
CA SER A 67 -7.58 4.20 16.17
C SER A 67 -9.03 4.39 15.71
N ARG A 68 -9.23 4.69 14.41
CA ARG A 68 -10.51 4.89 13.76
C ARG A 68 -10.74 3.81 12.72
N SER A 69 -12.01 3.62 12.38
CA SER A 69 -12.33 2.75 11.26
C SER A 69 -12.03 3.45 9.95
N PHE A 70 -11.48 2.71 8.99
CA PHE A 70 -11.14 3.25 7.69
C PHE A 70 -11.40 2.25 6.57
N LYS A 71 -11.52 2.80 5.36
CA LYS A 71 -11.67 2.09 4.11
C LYS A 71 -10.77 2.76 3.08
N VAL A 72 -9.90 2.01 2.42
CA VAL A 72 -9.08 2.49 1.31
C VAL A 72 -9.40 1.70 0.04
N GLU A 73 -9.50 2.40 -1.08
CA GLU A 73 -9.75 1.82 -2.40
C GLU A 73 -8.79 2.37 -3.44
N PHE A 74 -8.29 1.49 -4.29
CA PHE A 74 -7.39 1.79 -5.39
C PHE A 74 -8.03 1.33 -6.68
N GLN A 75 -8.14 2.22 -7.66
CA GLN A 75 -8.52 1.86 -9.01
C GLN A 75 -7.26 1.72 -9.85
N VAL A 76 -6.98 0.48 -10.26
CA VAL A 76 -5.71 0.05 -10.87
C VAL A 76 -5.98 -0.72 -12.15
N LYS A 77 -5.13 -0.52 -13.16
CA LYS A 77 -4.95 -1.44 -14.29
C LYS A 77 -3.47 -1.51 -14.68
N LEU A 78 -3.11 -2.51 -15.48
CA LEU A 78 -1.78 -2.71 -16.06
C LEU A 78 -1.82 -2.60 -17.58
N SER A 79 -0.67 -2.41 -18.20
CA SER A 79 -0.53 -2.47 -19.66
C SER A 79 -0.55 -3.90 -20.22
N SER A 80 -0.26 -4.93 -19.41
CA SER A 80 -0.36 -6.34 -19.80
C SER A 80 -0.51 -7.27 -18.58
N ASN A 81 -0.85 -8.53 -18.83
CA ASN A 81 -1.06 -9.58 -17.82
C ASN A 81 0.17 -10.48 -17.60
N ASP A 82 1.38 -10.05 -17.95
CA ASP A 82 2.56 -10.92 -17.78
C ASP A 82 2.75 -11.29 -16.29
N PRO A 83 2.96 -12.58 -15.97
CA PRO A 83 3.13 -13.03 -14.59
C PRO A 83 4.41 -12.52 -13.91
N ASP A 84 5.37 -11.93 -14.64
CA ASP A 84 6.50 -11.24 -14.02
C ASP A 84 6.12 -9.90 -13.38
N HIS A 85 4.98 -9.33 -13.78
CA HIS A 85 4.49 -8.07 -13.23
C HIS A 85 4.10 -8.25 -11.76
N TRP A 86 4.70 -7.44 -10.90
CA TRP A 86 4.39 -7.38 -9.48
C TRP A 86 3.94 -5.96 -9.11
N PRO A 87 2.75 -5.52 -9.56
CA PRO A 87 2.17 -4.29 -9.07
C PRO A 87 1.75 -4.46 -7.61
N ALA A 88 1.84 -3.41 -6.82
CA ALA A 88 1.37 -3.43 -5.45
C ALA A 88 0.66 -2.12 -5.08
N VAL A 89 -0.40 -2.25 -4.29
CA VAL A 89 -1.04 -1.15 -3.56
C VAL A 89 -1.18 -1.55 -2.11
N TRP A 90 -0.62 -0.73 -1.22
CA TRP A 90 -0.51 -1.08 0.19
C TRP A 90 -0.41 0.17 1.05
N ILE A 91 -0.50 -0.02 2.36
CA ILE A 91 -0.33 1.04 3.34
C ILE A 91 0.68 0.60 4.41
N MET A 92 1.49 1.55 4.85
CA MET A 92 2.57 1.34 5.82
C MET A 92 2.49 2.37 6.94
N PRO A 93 2.88 2.01 8.18
CA PRO A 93 2.86 2.95 9.29
C PRO A 93 4.03 3.92 9.16
N ILE A 94 3.76 5.22 9.34
CA ILE A 94 4.79 6.26 9.32
C ILE A 94 5.80 6.06 10.46
N GLU A 95 5.37 5.39 11.54
CA GLU A 95 6.18 5.08 12.70
C GLU A 95 7.33 4.12 12.37
N HIS A 96 7.15 3.24 11.39
CA HIS A 96 8.22 2.39 10.88
C HIS A 96 9.09 3.19 9.91
N ASN A 97 10.19 3.74 10.45
CA ASN A 97 11.06 4.67 9.75
C ASN A 97 12.52 4.54 10.20
N GLY A 98 13.43 5.25 9.51
CA GLY A 98 14.85 5.25 9.87
C GLY A 98 15.20 5.84 11.24
N ALA A 99 14.24 6.44 11.95
CA ALA A 99 14.37 6.88 13.34
C ALA A 99 13.80 5.86 14.35
N HIS A 100 13.24 4.74 13.88
CA HIS A 100 12.72 3.63 14.68
C HIS A 100 11.68 4.09 15.72
N THR A 101 10.69 4.88 15.29
CA THR A 101 9.67 5.44 16.20
C THR A 101 8.55 4.46 16.56
N ASP A 102 8.58 3.27 15.99
CA ASP A 102 7.73 2.10 16.25
C ASP A 102 8.26 1.20 17.39
N GLN A 103 9.04 1.78 18.31
CA GLN A 103 9.49 1.13 19.54
C GLN A 103 8.45 1.24 20.66
N TYR A 104 8.26 0.16 21.41
CA TYR A 104 7.27 0.09 22.49
C TYR A 104 7.90 0.05 23.88
N PRO A 105 7.33 0.75 24.87
CA PRO A 105 7.79 0.68 26.26
C PRO A 105 7.87 -0.77 26.77
N GLY A 106 8.92 -1.08 27.54
CA GLY A 106 9.14 -2.40 28.12
C GLY A 106 9.72 -3.44 27.16
N ARG A 107 10.03 -3.07 25.90
CA ARG A 107 10.75 -3.92 24.96
C ARG A 107 12.26 -3.62 24.98
N PRO A 108 13.11 -4.58 24.56
CA PRO A 108 14.54 -4.32 24.40
C PRO A 108 14.81 -3.14 23.45
N LYS A 109 15.94 -2.46 23.63
CA LYS A 109 16.40 -1.44 22.67
C LYS A 109 16.37 -1.96 21.23
N ASP A 110 15.90 -1.12 20.30
CA ASP A 110 15.77 -1.40 18.86
C ASP A 110 14.78 -2.52 18.54
N TYR A 111 13.86 -2.84 19.48
CA TYR A 111 12.73 -3.71 19.22
C TYR A 111 11.59 -2.91 18.61
N GLU A 112 11.22 -3.26 17.39
CA GLU A 112 10.16 -2.63 16.61
C GLU A 112 8.95 -3.56 16.54
N LYS A 113 7.76 -2.97 16.44
CA LYS A 113 6.55 -3.70 16.06
C LYS A 113 5.73 -2.86 15.10
N TRP A 114 5.44 -3.40 13.94
CA TRP A 114 4.71 -2.69 12.90
C TRP A 114 3.91 -3.61 12.01
N VAL A 115 2.92 -3.03 11.34
CA VAL A 115 1.99 -3.79 10.52
C VAL A 115 2.01 -3.26 9.10
N GLU A 116 2.34 -4.13 8.15
CA GLU A 116 2.16 -3.91 6.72
C GLU A 116 0.74 -4.34 6.32
N ILE A 117 0.08 -3.56 5.48
CA ILE A 117 -1.24 -3.93 4.95
C ILE A 117 -1.20 -3.82 3.44
N ASP A 118 -1.04 -4.97 2.81
CA ASP A 118 -1.13 -5.16 1.37
C ASP A 118 -2.61 -5.25 0.98
N VAL A 119 -3.05 -4.27 0.18
CA VAL A 119 -4.42 -4.26 -0.34
C VAL A 119 -4.49 -5.15 -1.58
N ASP A 120 -3.47 -5.10 -2.43
CA ASP A 120 -3.24 -6.07 -3.50
C ASP A 120 -1.76 -6.13 -3.90
N GLU A 121 -1.25 -7.35 -4.11
CA GLU A 121 0.02 -7.62 -4.78
C GLU A 121 -0.18 -8.55 -5.99
N GLY A 122 0.07 -8.05 -7.20
CA GLY A 122 0.01 -8.85 -8.43
C GLY A 122 1.13 -9.89 -8.54
N GLY A 123 0.97 -10.82 -9.48
CA GLY A 123 1.98 -11.84 -9.80
C GLY A 123 2.05 -13.04 -8.85
N PHE A 124 1.58 -12.91 -7.60
CA PHE A 124 1.52 -14.02 -6.64
C PHE A 124 0.22 -14.84 -6.71
N ALA A 125 -0.93 -14.16 -6.73
CA ALA A 125 -2.23 -14.81 -6.84
C ALA A 125 -2.57 -14.97 -8.33
N LYS A 126 -2.80 -16.21 -8.75
CA LYS A 126 -3.32 -16.47 -10.10
C LYS A 126 -4.75 -15.95 -10.26
N THR A 127 -5.47 -15.72 -9.16
CA THR A 127 -6.90 -15.43 -9.17
C THR A 127 -7.26 -14.34 -8.16
N GLY A 128 -8.07 -13.37 -8.58
CA GLY A 128 -8.54 -12.27 -7.73
C GLY A 128 -7.43 -11.38 -7.16
N THR A 129 -7.64 -10.91 -5.92
CA THR A 129 -6.69 -10.09 -5.17
C THR A 129 -5.72 -10.92 -4.34
N HIS A 130 -4.49 -10.44 -4.14
CA HIS A 130 -3.59 -10.92 -3.10
C HIS A 130 -3.43 -9.86 -2.02
N GLY A 131 -4.35 -9.85 -1.06
CA GLY A 131 -4.25 -9.00 0.11
C GLY A 131 -3.57 -9.73 1.27
N VAL A 132 -2.76 -9.02 2.06
CA VAL A 132 -2.09 -9.57 3.24
C VAL A 132 -2.01 -8.50 4.33
N ILE A 133 -2.21 -8.90 5.59
CA ILE A 133 -1.74 -8.12 6.72
C ILE A 133 -0.54 -8.86 7.30
N ILE A 134 0.59 -8.17 7.46
CA ILE A 134 1.81 -8.72 8.03
C ILE A 134 2.14 -7.96 9.31
N ASN A 135 2.05 -8.63 10.45
CA ASN A 135 2.61 -8.14 11.70
C ASN A 135 4.08 -8.48 11.75
N TRP A 136 4.93 -7.47 11.78
CA TRP A 136 6.37 -7.58 11.95
C TRP A 136 6.72 -7.21 13.39
N GLU A 137 7.58 -8.01 14.03
CA GLU A 137 8.11 -7.67 15.35
C GLU A 137 9.51 -8.23 15.59
N GLY A 138 10.30 -7.56 16.41
CA GLY A 138 11.65 -8.02 16.77
C GLY A 138 12.70 -6.94 16.53
N LYS A 139 13.92 -7.35 16.22
CA LYS A 139 15.03 -6.44 15.92
C LYS A 139 15.54 -6.68 14.51
N TRP A 140 15.84 -5.61 13.77
CA TRP A 140 16.51 -5.73 12.48
C TRP A 140 17.86 -6.47 12.60
N PRO A 141 18.25 -7.35 11.64
CA PRO A 141 17.50 -7.80 10.45
C PRO A 141 16.63 -9.05 10.69
N GLY A 142 16.44 -9.47 11.93
CA GLY A 142 15.82 -10.75 12.31
C GLY A 142 14.36 -10.64 12.77
N TYR A 143 13.53 -9.83 12.10
CA TYR A 143 12.11 -9.73 12.44
C TYR A 143 11.39 -11.07 12.33
N GLN A 144 10.50 -11.32 13.29
CA GLN A 144 9.47 -12.34 13.20
C GLN A 144 8.24 -11.75 12.51
N ARG A 145 7.45 -12.63 11.87
CA ARG A 145 6.24 -12.19 11.18
C ARG A 145 5.07 -13.15 11.36
N THR A 146 3.89 -12.58 11.61
CA THR A 146 2.60 -13.27 11.58
C THR A 146 1.77 -12.69 10.43
N ARG A 147 1.00 -13.54 9.74
CA ARG A 147 0.25 -13.13 8.54
C ARG A 147 -1.20 -13.52 8.59
N ILE A 148 -2.03 -12.63 8.06
CA ILE A 148 -3.38 -12.94 7.62
C ILE A 148 -3.43 -12.73 6.12
N TYR A 149 -3.69 -13.81 5.39
CA TYR A 149 -3.93 -13.73 3.96
C TYR A 149 -5.40 -13.42 3.73
N GLY A 150 -5.67 -12.31 3.03
CA GLY A 150 -6.94 -12.10 2.37
C GLY A 150 -7.16 -13.27 1.40
N PRO A 151 -8.40 -13.79 1.30
CA PRO A 151 -8.66 -14.88 0.39
C PRO A 151 -8.63 -14.35 -1.04
N GLY A 152 -8.05 -15.13 -1.95
CA GLY A 152 -8.24 -14.91 -3.38
C GLY A 152 -9.74 -14.89 -3.66
N THR A 153 -10.24 -13.79 -4.23
CA THR A 153 -11.68 -13.54 -4.41
C THR A 153 -12.31 -14.34 -5.55
N SER A 154 -11.55 -15.14 -6.27
CA SER A 154 -12.03 -15.87 -7.46
C SER A 154 -11.21 -17.14 -7.71
N ALA A 155 -11.77 -18.07 -8.48
CA ALA A 155 -11.04 -19.18 -9.11
C ALA A 155 -10.62 -18.86 -10.56
N ILE A 156 -11.09 -17.73 -11.10
CA ILE A 156 -10.79 -17.25 -12.45
C ILE A 156 -9.61 -16.28 -12.37
N PRO A 157 -8.63 -16.39 -13.30
CA PRO A 157 -7.56 -15.42 -13.36
C PRO A 157 -8.04 -13.99 -13.58
N LEU A 158 -7.43 -13.05 -12.86
CA LEU A 158 -7.77 -11.64 -12.97
C LEU A 158 -7.13 -11.05 -14.23
N ASP A 159 -7.94 -10.46 -15.12
CA ASP A 159 -7.45 -9.68 -16.25
C ASP A 159 -7.05 -8.27 -15.79
N ARG A 160 -5.81 -8.13 -15.35
CA ARG A 160 -5.24 -6.87 -14.88
C ARG A 160 -5.10 -5.80 -15.95
N THR A 161 -5.42 -6.07 -17.23
CA THR A 161 -5.50 -5.00 -18.26
C THR A 161 -6.81 -4.20 -18.19
N ALA A 162 -7.83 -4.76 -17.54
CA ALA A 162 -9.05 -4.06 -17.18
C ALA A 162 -8.87 -3.24 -15.89
N TRP A 163 -9.74 -2.24 -15.71
CA TRP A 163 -9.80 -1.48 -14.47
C TRP A 163 -10.42 -2.33 -13.37
N HIS A 164 -9.68 -2.48 -12.28
CA HIS A 164 -10.14 -3.13 -11.07
C HIS A 164 -10.10 -2.18 -9.88
N THR A 165 -11.06 -2.33 -8.97
CA THR A 165 -11.07 -1.67 -7.67
C THR A 165 -10.66 -2.64 -6.59
N PHE A 166 -9.45 -2.49 -6.09
CA PHE A 166 -8.95 -3.21 -4.92
C PHE A 166 -9.20 -2.37 -3.68
N GLY A 167 -9.64 -3.01 -2.60
CA GLY A 167 -9.84 -2.26 -1.38
C GLY A 167 -9.71 -3.06 -0.10
N PHE A 168 -9.47 -2.32 0.97
CA PHE A 168 -9.26 -2.82 2.31
C PHE A 168 -9.98 -1.94 3.33
N SER A 169 -10.60 -2.57 4.32
CA SER A 169 -11.22 -1.88 5.44
C SER A 169 -10.78 -2.45 6.76
N TYR A 170 -10.66 -1.57 7.74
CA TYR A 170 -10.47 -1.90 9.14
C TYR A 170 -11.57 -1.26 9.99
N VAL A 171 -12.16 -2.05 10.87
CA VAL A 171 -13.23 -1.65 11.79
C VAL A 171 -12.68 -1.66 13.22
N ALA A 172 -12.34 -0.48 13.74
CA ALA A 172 -11.53 -0.33 14.94
C ALA A 172 -12.19 -0.87 16.21
N ASN A 173 -13.51 -0.70 16.38
CA ASN A 173 -14.22 -1.14 17.59
C ASN A 173 -14.45 -2.67 17.66
N ARG A 174 -14.32 -3.37 16.53
CA ARG A 174 -14.45 -4.84 16.44
C ARG A 174 -13.13 -5.53 16.11
N HIS A 175 -12.06 -4.76 15.87
CA HIS A 175 -10.79 -5.24 15.35
C HIS A 175 -10.95 -6.21 14.17
N LYS A 176 -11.75 -5.80 13.18
CA LYS A 176 -12.01 -6.60 11.98
C LYS A 176 -11.36 -5.98 10.76
N ALA A 177 -10.70 -6.81 9.97
CA ALA A 177 -10.17 -6.46 8.66
C ALA A 177 -10.93 -7.19 7.55
N ARG A 178 -10.98 -6.59 6.35
CA ARG A 178 -11.63 -7.17 5.17
C ARG A 178 -11.06 -6.57 3.89
N TRP A 179 -10.94 -7.40 2.85
CA TRP A 179 -10.63 -6.98 1.48
C TRP A 179 -11.84 -7.07 0.56
N TRP A 180 -11.80 -6.39 -0.58
CA TRP A 180 -12.70 -6.64 -1.71
C TRP A 180 -12.01 -6.37 -3.04
N LEU A 181 -12.58 -6.97 -4.08
CA LEU A 181 -12.24 -6.75 -5.48
C LEU A 181 -13.54 -6.46 -6.24
N ASP A 182 -13.60 -5.31 -6.93
CA ASP A 182 -14.75 -4.91 -7.76
C ASP A 182 -16.10 -4.99 -7.03
N GLY A 183 -16.10 -4.57 -5.76
CA GLY A 183 -17.28 -4.58 -4.89
C GLY A 183 -17.60 -5.95 -4.27
N ILE A 184 -16.86 -7.01 -4.61
CA ILE A 184 -17.02 -8.34 -4.02
C ILE A 184 -16.15 -8.46 -2.78
N ALA A 185 -16.78 -8.46 -1.61
CA ALA A 185 -16.13 -8.55 -0.32
C ALA A 185 -15.71 -9.97 0.07
N THR A 186 -14.59 -10.05 0.78
CA THR A 186 -14.09 -11.24 1.46
C THR A 186 -14.71 -11.38 2.86
N PRO A 187 -14.62 -12.56 3.53
CA PRO A 187 -14.93 -12.68 4.94
C PRO A 187 -14.17 -11.66 5.81
N GLU A 188 -14.67 -11.39 7.02
CA GLU A 188 -13.93 -10.57 7.99
C GLU A 188 -12.87 -11.41 8.70
N TYR A 189 -11.77 -10.77 9.09
CA TYR A 189 -10.65 -11.37 9.79
C TYR A 189 -10.40 -10.66 11.12
N ASP A 190 -10.14 -11.43 12.17
CA ASP A 190 -9.75 -10.91 13.48
C ASP A 190 -8.32 -10.38 13.48
N VAL A 191 -8.16 -9.12 13.90
CA VAL A 191 -6.87 -8.41 13.97
C VAL A 191 -6.70 -7.72 15.33
N ASP A 192 -7.12 -8.38 16.42
CA ASP A 192 -7.03 -7.85 17.80
C ASP A 192 -5.60 -7.43 18.22
N TRP A 193 -4.59 -7.93 17.52
CA TRP A 193 -3.18 -7.66 17.77
C TRP A 193 -2.63 -6.44 17.03
N MET A 194 -3.42 -5.82 16.14
CA MET A 194 -3.01 -4.67 15.31
C MET A 194 -2.78 -3.44 16.21
N PRO A 195 -1.56 -2.85 16.20
CA PRO A 195 -1.27 -1.67 16.99
C PRO A 195 -1.98 -0.44 16.42
N SER A 196 -2.16 0.57 17.27
CA SER A 196 -2.59 1.90 16.81
C SER A 196 -1.41 2.62 16.16
N HIS A 197 -1.45 2.71 14.83
CA HIS A 197 -0.48 3.37 13.95
C HIS A 197 -1.14 4.41 13.02
N HIS A 198 -0.30 5.25 12.41
CA HIS A 198 -0.71 6.20 11.38
C HIS A 198 -0.16 5.79 10.02
N TYR A 199 -1.04 5.35 9.13
CA TYR A 199 -0.63 4.79 7.85
C TYR A 199 -0.55 5.83 6.75
N TYR A 200 0.43 5.68 5.87
CA TYR A 200 0.49 6.37 4.59
C TYR A 200 0.27 5.37 3.44
N ILE A 201 -0.13 5.89 2.29
CA ILE A 201 -0.51 5.10 1.12
C ILE A 201 0.68 4.95 0.19
N ILE A 202 0.83 3.76 -0.40
CA ILE A 202 1.87 3.43 -1.37
C ILE A 202 1.26 2.71 -2.56
N ALA A 203 1.76 3.01 -3.75
CA ALA A 203 1.48 2.24 -4.94
C ALA A 203 2.72 2.13 -5.83
N GLY A 204 2.95 0.96 -6.41
CA GLY A 204 4.20 0.66 -7.10
C GLY A 204 4.08 -0.37 -8.20
N ALA A 205 4.94 -0.24 -9.21
CA ALA A 205 5.08 -1.21 -10.30
C ALA A 205 6.40 -1.98 -10.14
N GLY A 206 6.37 -3.12 -9.46
CA GLY A 206 7.51 -4.01 -9.27
C GLY A 206 7.60 -5.12 -10.32
N SER A 207 8.66 -5.92 -10.24
CA SER A 207 8.84 -7.15 -11.03
C SER A 207 9.35 -8.25 -10.11
N HIS A 208 8.96 -9.50 -10.38
CA HIS A 208 9.50 -10.64 -9.63
C HIS A 208 10.97 -10.90 -9.96
N VAL A 209 11.30 -11.17 -11.23
CA VAL A 209 12.67 -11.58 -11.59
C VAL A 209 13.11 -11.07 -12.96
N LYS A 210 12.25 -11.12 -13.97
CA LYS A 210 12.65 -10.93 -15.37
C LYS A 210 12.72 -9.47 -15.79
N ASN A 211 12.12 -8.56 -15.03
CA ASN A 211 12.03 -7.13 -15.34
C ASN A 211 11.37 -6.87 -16.71
N ILE A 212 10.31 -7.61 -17.01
CA ILE A 212 9.52 -7.40 -18.23
C ILE A 212 8.87 -6.01 -18.14
N PRO A 213 9.14 -5.09 -19.10
CA PRO A 213 8.62 -3.73 -19.01
C PRO A 213 7.09 -3.68 -19.07
N TYR A 214 6.50 -2.90 -18.16
CA TYR A 214 5.08 -2.59 -18.16
C TYR A 214 4.80 -1.28 -17.44
N TYR A 215 3.54 -0.89 -17.50
CA TYR A 215 3.01 0.24 -16.77
C TYR A 215 1.88 -0.19 -15.86
N MET A 216 1.88 0.34 -14.64
CA MET A 216 0.72 0.38 -13.77
C MET A 216 0.04 1.73 -13.96
N TYR A 217 -1.29 1.74 -13.99
CA TYR A 217 -2.09 2.96 -14.06
C TYR A 217 -2.93 3.09 -12.81
N ILE A 218 -2.97 4.29 -12.24
CA ILE A 218 -3.81 4.62 -11.10
C ILE A 218 -4.62 5.86 -11.44
N ARG A 219 -5.95 5.72 -11.46
CA ARG A 219 -6.85 6.84 -11.76
C ARG A 219 -7.52 7.42 -10.53
N ASN A 220 -7.70 6.64 -9.47
CA ASN A 220 -8.32 7.11 -8.25
C ASN A 220 -7.85 6.30 -7.05
N ILE A 221 -7.61 7.01 -5.95
CA ILE A 221 -7.44 6.45 -4.60
C ILE A 221 -8.52 7.07 -3.74
N THR A 222 -9.27 6.26 -3.00
CA THR A 222 -10.33 6.78 -2.11
C THR A 222 -10.04 6.33 -0.69
N LEU A 223 -10.08 7.28 0.24
CA LEU A 223 -9.95 7.02 1.66
C LEU A 223 -11.21 7.53 2.35
N TYR A 224 -11.84 6.64 3.12
CA TYR A 224 -12.88 6.98 4.07
C TYR A 224 -12.34 6.68 5.46
N SER A 225 -12.48 7.64 6.37
CA SER A 225 -12.15 7.45 7.78
C SER A 225 -13.30 7.99 8.62
N SER A 226 -13.70 7.23 9.63
CA SER A 226 -14.78 7.60 10.53
C SER A 226 -14.44 7.19 11.96
N ARG A 227 -14.83 8.02 12.93
CA ARG A 227 -14.77 7.62 14.34
C ARG A 227 -15.75 6.49 14.66
N ASN A 228 -16.81 6.34 13.86
CA ASN A 228 -17.82 5.29 13.97
C ASN A 228 -18.31 4.91 12.56
N PRO A 229 -18.04 3.71 12.04
CA PRO A 229 -18.75 3.20 10.88
C PRO A 229 -20.04 2.52 11.33
N ALA A 230 -21.09 2.68 10.52
CA ALA A 230 -22.33 1.90 10.61
C ALA A 230 -22.07 0.41 10.31
#